data_AF-A0A1W1I2Q2-F1
#
_entry.id   AF-A0A1W1I2Q2-F1
#
_cell.length_a   1.000
_cell.length_b   1.000
_cell.length_c   1.000
_cell.angle_alpha   90.00
_cell.angle_beta   90.00
_cell.angle_gamma   90.00
#
_symmetry.space_group_name_H-M   'P 1'
#
loop_
_entity.id
_entity.type
_entity.pdbx_description
1 polymer ?
#
loop_
_entity_poly.entity_id
_entity_poly.type
_entity_poly.pdbx_seq_one_letter_code
_entity_poly.pdbx_strand_id
1 'polypeptide(L)'
;MSEKIGTVTLEQERRPQFMQIQAPAEKGEYSEKIAREIDCEVRRIIDEQYARVKRLLAGTRSALHEGARLLLEQEVMTGEDLKAIMDKG
;
A
#
# COMPACT_ATOMS: atom_id res chain seq x y z
N MET A 1 -7.46 4.94 8.78
CA MET A 1 -8.53 5.91 9.07
C MET A 1 -7.88 7.14 9.68
N SER A 2 -8.23 8.34 9.19
CA SER A 2 -7.67 9.60 9.71
C SER A 2 -8.57 10.12 10.84
N GLU A 3 -7.98 10.38 12.01
CA GLU A 3 -8.70 10.98 13.13
C GLU A 3 -9.09 12.45 12.86
N LYS A 4 -8.35 13.14 11.98
CA LYS A 4 -8.62 14.55 11.65
C LYS A 4 -9.82 14.77 10.74
N ILE A 5 -10.07 13.81 9.86
CA ILE A 5 -11.16 13.86 8.87
C ILE A 5 -12.41 13.14 9.41
N GLY A 6 -12.24 12.28 10.42
CA GLY A 6 -13.32 11.48 11.01
C GLY A 6 -13.78 10.35 10.09
N THR A 7 -14.87 9.68 10.48
CA THR A 7 -15.50 8.61 9.69
C THR A 7 -16.53 9.19 8.71
N VAL A 8 -16.12 10.18 7.92
CA VAL A 8 -16.97 10.77 6.90
C VAL A 8 -16.75 10.03 5.58
N THR A 9 -17.83 9.53 4.97
CA THR A 9 -17.78 8.97 3.62
C THR A 9 -17.63 10.11 2.62
N LEU A 10 -16.40 10.33 2.16
CA LEU A 10 -16.07 11.37 1.18
C LEU A 10 -16.05 10.85 -0.27
N GLU A 11 -16.16 9.52 -0.45
CA GLU A 11 -16.40 8.91 -1.75
C GLU A 11 -17.89 9.00 -2.11
N GLN A 12 -18.19 9.66 -3.21
CA GLN A 12 -19.49 9.48 -3.88
C GLN A 12 -19.53 8.08 -4.51
N GLU A 13 -20.71 7.48 -4.58
CA GLU A 13 -20.92 6.12 -5.11
C GLU A 13 -20.04 5.83 -6.33
N ARG A 14 -19.14 4.86 -6.18
CA ARG A 14 -18.29 4.38 -7.27
C ARG A 14 -19.21 3.88 -8.39
N ARG A 15 -19.30 4.65 -9.48
CA ARG A 15 -20.10 4.28 -10.65
C ARG A 15 -19.65 2.90 -11.15
N PRO A 16 -20.58 2.02 -11.58
CA PRO A 16 -20.20 0.69 -12.00
C PRO A 16 -19.24 0.75 -13.19
N GLN A 17 -18.02 0.22 -13.02
CA GLN A 17 -16.95 0.25 -14.02
C GLN A 17 -17.29 -0.49 -15.33
N PHE A 18 -18.40 -1.25 -15.36
CA PHE A 18 -18.87 -1.95 -16.54
C PHE A 18 -19.56 -1.04 -17.57
N MET A 19 -20.02 0.16 -17.17
CA MET A 19 -20.56 1.15 -18.10
C MET A 19 -19.42 2.04 -18.60
N GLN A 20 -19.07 1.90 -19.89
CA GLN A 20 -18.06 2.72 -20.60
C GLN A 20 -18.54 4.17 -20.87
N ILE A 21 -19.30 4.75 -19.94
CA ILE A 21 -19.63 6.17 -20.01
C ILE A 21 -18.41 6.91 -19.49
N GLN A 22 -17.64 7.53 -20.39
CA GLN A 22 -16.55 8.45 -20.05
C GLN A 22 -17.17 9.75 -19.49
N ALA A 23 -17.78 9.66 -18.32
CA ALA A 23 -18.10 10.85 -17.54
C ALA A 23 -16.83 11.25 -16.76
N PRO A 24 -16.47 12.54 -16.74
CA PRO A 24 -15.38 12.99 -15.90
C PRO A 24 -15.66 12.60 -14.45
N ALA A 25 -14.63 12.11 -13.75
CA ALA A 25 -14.70 11.91 -12.31
C ALA A 25 -15.03 13.27 -11.67
N GLU A 26 -16.24 13.40 -11.16
CA GLU A 26 -16.61 14.57 -10.36
C GLU A 26 -15.71 14.57 -9.12
N LYS A 27 -14.92 15.63 -8.96
CA LYS A 27 -14.24 15.87 -7.69
C LYS A 27 -15.34 15.91 -6.64
N GLY A 28 -15.25 15.04 -5.62
CA GLY A 28 -16.28 14.92 -4.59
C GLY A 28 -16.65 16.29 -4.00
N GLU A 29 -17.89 16.41 -3.53
CA GLU A 29 -18.47 17.65 -3.01
C GLU A 29 -17.83 18.08 -1.67
N TYR A 30 -16.53 18.41 -1.67
CA TYR A 30 -15.80 18.88 -0.51
C TYR A 30 -14.93 20.08 -0.86
N SER A 31 -14.75 20.97 0.13
CA SER A 31 -13.97 22.20 -0.05
C SER A 31 -12.50 21.90 -0.39
N GLU A 32 -11.81 22.82 -1.07
CA GLU A 32 -10.36 22.70 -1.34
C GLU A 32 -9.52 22.51 -0.07
N LYS A 33 -9.98 23.08 1.05
CA LYS A 33 -9.35 22.88 2.35
C LYS A 33 -9.42 21.41 2.78
N ILE A 34 -10.59 20.79 2.67
CA ILE A 34 -10.79 19.37 2.97
C ILE A 34 -10.00 18.50 1.99
N ALA A 35 -9.98 18.85 0.70
CA ALA A 35 -9.18 18.17 -0.32
C ALA A 35 -7.70 18.13 0.07
N ARG A 36 -7.15 19.28 0.46
CA ARG A 36 -5.76 19.39 0.92
C ARG A 36 -5.51 18.56 2.17
N GLU A 37 -6.44 18.52 3.12
CA GLU A 37 -6.32 17.70 4.33
C GLU A 37 -6.29 16.20 4.00
N ILE A 38 -7.11 15.74 3.04
CA ILE A 38 -7.08 14.37 2.53
C ILE A 38 -5.71 14.04 1.94
N ASP A 39 -5.21 14.86 1.02
CA ASP A 39 -3.90 14.64 0.38
C ASP A 39 -2.77 14.56 1.40
N CYS A 40 -2.80 15.42 2.43
CA CYS A 40 -1.81 15.39 3.50
C CYS A 40 -1.88 14.09 4.31
N GLU A 41 -3.07 13.60 4.64
CA GLU A 41 -3.24 12.36 5.40
C GLU A 41 -2.91 11.12 4.58
N VAL A 42 -3.22 11.10 3.27
CA VAL A 42 -2.79 10.04 2.36
C VAL A 42 -1.26 9.98 2.32
N ARG A 43 -0.59 11.11 2.14
CA ARG A 43 0.87 11.17 2.15
C ARG A 43 1.45 10.68 3.47
N ARG A 44 0.89 11.12 4.61
CA ARG A 44 1.32 10.68 5.94
C ARG A 44 1.23 9.15 6.07
N ILE A 45 0.10 8.56 5.67
CA ILE A 45 -0.10 7.11 5.73
C ILE A 45 0.94 6.37 4.88
N ILE A 46 1.18 6.83 3.65
CA ILE A 46 2.16 6.21 2.75
C ILE A 46 3.57 6.29 3.37
N ASP A 47 3.98 7.45 3.86
CA ASP A 47 5.30 7.66 4.45
C ASP A 47 5.51 6.78 5.70
N GLU A 48 4.49 6.67 6.56
CA GLU A 48 4.52 5.80 7.74
C GLU A 48 4.61 4.32 7.39
N GLN A 49 3.80 3.85 6.44
CA GLN A 49 3.83 2.44 6.03
C GLN A 49 5.14 2.11 5.33
N TYR A 50 5.66 3.02 4.49
CA TYR A 50 6.97 2.86 3.85
C TYR A 50 8.08 2.74 4.89
N ALA A 51 8.13 3.64 5.87
CA ALA A 51 9.11 3.59 6.95
C ALA A 51 8.99 2.29 7.78
N ARG A 52 7.76 1.84 8.08
CA ARG A 52 7.49 0.59 8.78
C ARG A 52 8.03 -0.61 8.00
N VAL A 53 7.70 -0.73 6.72
CA VAL A 53 8.16 -1.83 5.87
C VAL A 53 9.68 -1.81 5.73
N LYS A 54 10.29 -0.63 5.56
CA LYS A 54 11.74 -0.49 5.49
C LYS A 54 12.43 -1.01 6.75
N ARG A 55 11.89 -0.73 7.94
CA ARG A 55 12.40 -1.27 9.22
C ARG A 55 12.22 -2.79 9.31
N LEU A 56 11.05 -3.29 8.90
CA LEU A 56 10.77 -4.73 8.89
C LEU A 56 11.77 -5.49 8.01
N LEU A 57 11.95 -5.02 6.77
CA LEU A 57 12.89 -5.62 5.81
C LEU A 57 14.35 -5.47 6.25
N ALA A 58 14.69 -4.38 6.95
CA ALA A 58 16.03 -4.23 7.52
C ALA A 58 16.30 -5.26 8.63
N GLY A 59 15.29 -5.63 9.42
CA GLY A 59 15.39 -6.66 10.45
C GLY A 59 15.54 -8.08 9.88
N THR A 60 14.97 -8.35 8.71
CA THR A 60 15.04 -9.66 8.04
C THR A 60 16.01 -9.68 6.86
N ARG A 61 17.05 -8.84 6.91
CA ARG A 61 17.96 -8.62 5.78
C ARG A 61 18.72 -9.88 5.35
N SER A 62 19.08 -10.75 6.28
CA SER A 62 19.71 -12.05 5.99
C SER A 62 18.81 -12.93 5.12
N ALA A 63 17.56 -13.12 5.55
CA ALA A 63 16.56 -13.89 4.83
C ALA A 63 16.27 -13.31 3.44
N LEU A 64 16.24 -11.98 3.29
CA LEU A 64 16.09 -11.33 1.98
C LEU A 64 17.25 -11.64 1.03
N HIS A 65 18.50 -11.61 1.53
CA HIS A 65 19.66 -11.94 0.71
C HIS A 65 19.70 -13.41 0.31
N GLU A 66 19.30 -14.32 1.20
CA GLU A 66 19.21 -15.75 0.90
C GLU A 66 18.12 -16.03 -0.14
N GLY A 67 16.91 -15.49 0.04
CA GLY A 67 15.83 -15.61 -0.94
C GLY A 67 16.20 -15.01 -2.31
N ALA A 68 16.90 -13.87 -2.33
CA ALA A 68 17.37 -13.28 -3.57
C ALA A 68 18.40 -14.16 -4.30
N ARG A 69 19.31 -14.84 -3.58
CA ARG A 69 20.24 -15.80 -4.19
C ARG A 69 19.51 -17.00 -4.75
N LEU A 70 18.57 -17.56 -3.99
CA LEU A 70 17.78 -18.71 -4.44
C LEU A 70 16.97 -18.38 -5.71
N LEU A 71 16.34 -17.20 -5.76
CA LEU A 71 15.62 -16.72 -6.94
C LEU A 71 16.53 -16.49 -8.15
N LEU A 72 17.78 -16.06 -7.94
CA LEU A 72 18.75 -15.94 -9.04
C LEU A 72 19.16 -17.31 -9.60
N GLU A 73 19.12 -18.36 -8.79
CA GLU A 73 19.50 -19.72 -9.20
C GLU A 73 18.35 -20.51 -9.83
N GLN A 74 17.13 -20.40 -9.27
CA GLN A 74 15.99 -21.24 -9.66
C GLN A 74 14.87 -20.50 -10.40
N GLU A 75 14.96 -19.17 -10.53
CA GLU A 75 13.97 -18.24 -11.14
C GLU A 75 12.59 -18.20 -10.45
N VAL A 76 12.19 -19.27 -9.79
CA VAL A 76 10.92 -19.44 -9.09
C VAL A 76 11.19 -20.02 -7.70
N MET A 77 10.44 -19.53 -6.72
CA MET A 77 10.50 -19.98 -5.33
C MET A 77 9.07 -20.18 -4.83
N THR A 78 8.81 -21.29 -4.13
CA THR A 78 7.49 -21.54 -3.55
C THR A 78 7.32 -20.81 -2.21
N GLY A 79 6.08 -20.72 -1.72
CA GLY A 79 5.82 -20.16 -0.39
C GLY A 79 6.45 -20.96 0.76
N GLU A 80 6.63 -22.27 0.57
CA GLU A 80 7.26 -23.16 1.55
C GLU A 80 8.77 -22.89 1.63
N ASP A 81 9.43 -22.71 0.48
CA ASP A 81 10.85 -22.34 0.40
C ASP A 81 11.11 -21.00 1.09
N LEU A 82 10.27 -20.00 0.83
CA LEU A 82 10.38 -18.68 1.46
C LEU A 82 10.21 -18.79 2.98
N LYS A 83 9.24 -19.57 3.45
CA LYS A 83 9.01 -19.77 4.88
C LYS A 83 10.20 -20.46 5.55
N ALA A 84 10.79 -21.46 4.90
CA ALA A 84 11.99 -22.12 5.39
C ALA A 84 13.20 -21.18 5.50
N ILE A 85 13.33 -20.19 4.60
CA ILE A 85 14.35 -19.14 4.68
C ILE A 85 14.04 -18.16 5.82
N MET A 86 12.78 -17.77 6.00
CA MET A 86 12.36 -16.84 7.05
C MET A 86 12.50 -17.44 8.46
N ASP A 87 12.26 -18.74 8.64
CA ASP A 87 12.32 -19.41 9.94
C ASP A 87 13.76 -19.70 10.42
N LYS A 88 14.77 -19.58 9.53
CA LYS A 88 16.20 -19.77 9.86
C LYS A 88 16.90 -18.51 10.35
N GLY A 89 16.31 -17.32 10.16
CA GLY A 89 16.89 -16.01 10.47
C GLY A 89 16.28 -15.35 11.69
#